data_AF-A0A2V5PRC3-F1
#
_entry.id   AF-A0A2V5PRC3-F1
#
_cell.length_a   1.000
_cell.length_b   1.000
_cell.length_c   1.000
_cell.angle_alpha   90.00
_cell.angle_beta   90.00
_cell.angle_gamma   90.00
#
_symmetry.space_group_name_H-M   'P 1'
#
loop_
_entity.id
_entity.type
_entity.pdbx_description
1 polymer ?
#
loop_
_entity_poly.entity_id
_entity_poly.type
_entity_poly.pdbx_seq_one_letter_code
_entity_poly.pdbx_strand_id
1 'polypeptide(L)'
;MQPLVLILIVQTCFSAMAQAQSPNLIGRWNIEITFANGMRHSLRFDAQGEGKGTFLVLDPTLKVWGPAAPSRAKWTQGEGNSVTFSGAVEFPIGNVGRDPGTLVFKGKFETAS
;
A
#
# COMPACT_ATOMS: atom_id res chain seq x y z
N MET A 1 -34.70 58.22 -13.63
CA MET A 1 -35.15 56.86 -13.94
C MET A 1 -34.24 56.30 -15.03
N GLN A 2 -33.34 55.39 -14.66
CA GLN A 2 -32.59 54.50 -15.56
C GLN A 2 -32.24 53.26 -14.72
N PRO A 3 -32.32 52.04 -15.29
CA PRO A 3 -32.66 50.85 -14.54
C PRO A 3 -31.46 50.15 -13.89
N LEU A 4 -31.79 49.55 -12.76
CA LEU A 4 -31.20 48.41 -12.06
C LEU A 4 -30.43 47.42 -12.98
N VAL A 5 -29.17 47.13 -12.66
CA VAL A 5 -28.60 45.78 -12.87
C VAL A 5 -27.83 45.39 -11.61
N LEU A 6 -28.53 44.62 -10.77
CA LEU A 6 -27.98 43.93 -9.61
C LEU A 6 -27.17 42.74 -10.14
N ILE A 7 -25.84 42.76 -10.03
CA ILE A 7 -25.02 41.58 -10.28
C ILE A 7 -24.63 40.98 -8.93
N LEU A 8 -25.46 40.05 -8.46
CA LEU A 8 -25.13 39.10 -7.39
C LEU A 8 -24.31 37.98 -8.03
N ILE A 9 -22.99 37.99 -7.89
CA ILE A 9 -22.18 36.78 -8.13
C ILE A 9 -21.96 36.12 -6.78
N VAL A 10 -22.82 35.15 -6.52
CA VAL A 10 -22.69 34.16 -5.45
C VAL A 10 -21.43 33.33 -5.77
N GLN A 11 -20.29 33.66 -5.18
CA GLN A 11 -19.14 32.76 -5.14
C GLN A 11 -19.35 31.70 -4.03
N THR A 12 -20.40 30.90 -4.17
CA THR A 12 -20.49 29.59 -3.53
C THR A 12 -19.61 28.65 -4.32
N CYS A 13 -18.39 28.45 -3.83
CA CYS A 13 -17.59 27.23 -3.90
C CYS A 13 -16.23 27.50 -3.25
N PHE A 14 -16.24 28.01 -2.01
CA PHE A 14 -15.09 27.84 -1.13
C PHE A 14 -14.97 26.35 -0.83
N SER A 15 -14.24 25.66 -1.70
CA SER A 15 -13.44 24.47 -1.44
C SER A 15 -13.96 23.53 -0.35
N ALA A 16 -15.22 23.10 -0.45
CA ALA A 16 -15.67 21.86 0.16
C ALA A 16 -15.24 20.67 -0.71
N MET A 17 -13.97 20.63 -1.08
CA MET A 17 -13.29 19.38 -1.37
C MET A 17 -12.36 19.11 -0.19
N ALA A 18 -12.98 18.85 0.96
CA ALA A 18 -12.50 17.74 1.76
C ALA A 18 -12.67 16.49 0.88
N GLN A 19 -11.78 16.33 -0.11
CA GLN A 19 -11.50 15.05 -0.68
C GLN A 19 -11.06 14.25 0.53
N ALA A 20 -11.99 13.46 1.09
CA ALA A 20 -11.74 12.57 2.20
C ALA A 20 -10.36 12.00 1.95
N GLN A 21 -9.38 12.38 2.78
CA GLN A 21 -7.97 12.07 2.56
C GLN A 21 -7.94 10.58 2.24
N SER A 22 -7.80 10.25 0.96
CA SER A 22 -7.81 8.86 0.53
C SER A 22 -6.66 8.25 1.33
N PRO A 23 -6.89 7.21 2.15
CA PRO A 23 -5.82 6.65 2.96
C PRO A 23 -4.66 6.35 2.03
N ASN A 24 -3.59 7.12 2.20
CA ASN A 24 -2.55 7.21 1.18
C ASN A 24 -1.71 5.95 1.28
N LEU A 25 -1.94 5.01 0.36
CA LEU A 25 -1.18 3.76 0.32
C LEU A 25 0.29 4.01 -0.04
N ILE A 26 0.62 5.14 -0.68
CA ILE A 26 2.00 5.49 -1.04
C ILE A 26 2.81 5.71 0.24
N GLY A 27 3.93 5.00 0.36
CA GLY A 27 4.78 5.05 1.54
C GLY A 27 5.47 3.73 1.81
N ARG A 28 6.13 3.67 2.97
CA ARG A 28 6.83 2.47 3.44
C ARG A 28 5.96 1.75 4.46
N TRP A 29 5.69 0.48 4.19
CA TRP A 29 4.91 -0.41 5.03
C TRP A 29 5.80 -1.52 5.57
N ASN A 30 5.67 -1.80 6.87
CA ASN A 30 6.19 -3.02 7.47
C ASN A 30 5.05 -4.02 7.54
N ILE A 31 5.29 -5.20 7.00
CA ILE A 31 4.33 -6.29 6.94
C ILE A 31 4.92 -7.43 7.76
N GLU A 32 4.17 -7.86 8.77
CA GLU A 32 4.48 -9.06 9.55
C GLU A 32 3.54 -10.19 9.15
N ILE A 33 4.11 -11.36 8.88
CA ILE A 33 3.36 -12.54 8.48
C ILE A 33 3.73 -13.66 9.44
N THR A 34 2.72 -14.33 9.99
CA THR A 34 2.90 -15.58 10.72
C THR A 34 2.29 -16.69 9.89
N PHE A 35 3.10 -17.63 9.44
CA PHE A 35 2.65 -18.82 8.72
C PHE A 35 1.96 -19.81 9.67
N ALA A 36 1.18 -20.72 9.11
CA ALA A 36 0.44 -21.72 9.89
C ALA A 36 1.34 -22.62 10.77
N ASN A 37 2.61 -22.77 10.37
CA ASN A 37 3.63 -23.49 11.14
C ASN A 37 4.26 -22.65 12.28
N GLY A 38 3.76 -21.44 12.52
CA GLY A 38 4.26 -20.51 13.54
C GLY A 38 5.50 -19.71 13.14
N MET A 39 6.05 -19.92 11.93
CA MET A 39 7.18 -19.13 11.45
C MET A 39 6.75 -17.69 11.19
N ARG A 40 7.55 -16.74 11.68
CA ARG A 40 7.34 -15.30 11.48
C ARG A 40 8.29 -14.79 10.42
N HIS A 41 7.74 -14.06 9.46
CA HIS A 41 8.51 -13.34 8.46
C HIS A 41 8.11 -11.88 8.46
N SER A 42 9.09 -11.02 8.17
CA SER A 42 8.88 -9.60 7.99
C SER A 42 9.20 -9.22 6.55
N LEU A 43 8.39 -8.33 5.99
CA LEU A 43 8.53 -7.80 4.64
C LEU A 43 8.38 -6.30 4.70
N ARG A 44 9.21 -5.58 3.95
CA ARG A 44 8.98 -4.18 3.65
C ARG A 44 8.30 -4.06 2.30
N PHE A 45 7.22 -3.28 2.26
CA PHE A 45 6.59 -2.85 1.02
C PHE A 45 6.79 -1.35 0.86
N ASP A 46 7.57 -0.96 -0.13
CA ASP A 46 7.72 0.45 -0.53
C ASP A 46 6.73 0.71 -1.68
N ALA A 47 5.56 1.24 -1.33
CA ALA A 47 4.47 1.59 -2.25
C ALA A 47 4.74 2.94 -2.91
N GLN A 48 4.64 2.97 -4.23
CA GLN A 48 4.93 4.13 -5.07
C GLN A 48 3.67 4.55 -5.84
N GLY A 49 3.72 5.68 -6.55
CA GLY A 49 2.63 6.12 -7.42
C GLY A 49 2.28 5.10 -8.51
N GLU A 50 1.13 5.32 -9.17
CA GLU A 50 0.69 4.55 -10.34
C GLU A 50 0.50 3.04 -10.08
N GLY A 51 0.17 2.64 -8.86
CA GLY A 51 -0.04 1.23 -8.52
C GLY A 51 1.24 0.39 -8.51
N LYS A 52 2.42 1.03 -8.40
CA LYS A 52 3.73 0.36 -8.39
C LYS A 52 4.28 0.25 -6.97
N GLY A 53 5.21 -0.66 -6.77
CA GLY A 53 6.01 -0.71 -5.55
C GLY A 53 7.07 -1.80 -5.57
N THR A 54 7.73 -2.00 -4.44
CA THR A 54 8.73 -3.05 -4.27
C THR A 54 8.56 -3.77 -2.94
N PHE A 55 8.76 -5.08 -2.96
CA PHE A 55 8.85 -5.92 -1.77
C PHE A 55 10.31 -6.21 -1.43
N LEU A 56 10.63 -6.21 -0.15
CA LEU A 56 11.94 -6.60 0.37
C LEU A 56 11.73 -7.47 1.62
N VAL A 57 12.18 -8.72 1.56
CA VAL A 57 12.14 -9.64 2.71
C VAL A 57 13.15 -9.17 3.75
N LEU A 58 12.67 -8.97 4.98
CA LEU A 58 13.43 -8.51 6.14
C LEU A 58 13.66 -9.66 7.11
N ASP A 59 14.08 -10.81 6.61
CA ASP A 59 14.27 -12.00 7.45
C ASP A 59 15.65 -11.98 8.13
N PRO A 60 15.73 -12.11 9.47
CA PRO A 60 17.01 -12.11 10.19
C PRO A 60 17.92 -13.30 9.84
N THR A 61 17.35 -14.39 9.28
CA THR A 61 18.10 -15.57 8.81
C THR A 61 18.81 -15.34 7.47
N LEU A 62 18.55 -14.23 6.78
CA LEU A 62 19.24 -13.85 5.53
C LEU A 62 20.76 -13.69 5.67
N LYS A 63 21.31 -13.65 6.89
CA LYS A 63 22.77 -13.70 7.09
C LYS A 63 23.41 -14.95 6.46
N VAL A 64 22.68 -16.06 6.35
CA VAL A 64 23.16 -17.33 5.77
C VAL A 64 23.06 -17.33 4.24
N TRP A 65 22.05 -16.68 3.68
CA TRP A 65 21.72 -16.74 2.25
C TRP A 65 22.05 -15.44 1.48
N GLY A 66 22.63 -14.46 2.15
CA GLY A 66 22.82 -13.12 1.63
C GLY A 66 21.52 -12.28 1.64
N PRO A 67 21.63 -10.97 1.41
CA PRO A 67 20.48 -10.08 1.43
C PRO A 67 19.42 -10.52 0.41
N ALA A 68 18.15 -10.31 0.74
CA ALA A 68 17.08 -10.41 -0.24
C ALA A 68 17.18 -9.22 -1.21
N ALA A 69 17.08 -9.48 -2.51
CA ALA A 69 16.94 -8.41 -3.48
C ALA A 69 15.50 -7.88 -3.44
N PRO A 70 15.30 -6.56 -3.59
CA PRO A 70 13.95 -6.02 -3.78
C PRO A 70 13.31 -6.64 -5.03
N SER A 71 12.05 -7.06 -4.92
CA SER A 71 11.25 -7.58 -6.02
C SER A 71 10.14 -6.60 -6.39
N ARG A 72 9.72 -6.63 -7.66
CA ARG A 72 8.64 -5.75 -8.14
C ARG A 72 7.31 -6.17 -7.51
N ALA A 73 6.57 -5.18 -7.03
CA ALA A 73 5.21 -5.32 -6.53
C ALA A 73 4.28 -4.32 -7.22
N LYS A 74 2.98 -4.57 -7.10
CA LYS A 74 1.90 -3.72 -7.59
C LYS A 74 0.83 -3.58 -6.55
N TRP A 75 0.07 -2.50 -6.61
CA TRP A 75 -1.08 -2.28 -5.77
C TRP A 75 -2.23 -1.63 -6.52
N THR A 76 -3.43 -1.84 -6.02
CA THR A 76 -4.66 -1.22 -6.50
C THR A 76 -5.53 -0.80 -5.33
N GLN A 77 -6.26 0.29 -5.52
CA GLN A 77 -7.34 0.71 -4.62
C GLN A 77 -8.66 0.47 -5.34
N GLY A 78 -9.54 -0.27 -4.70
CA GLY A 78 -10.89 -0.57 -5.18
C GLY A 78 -11.95 0.24 -4.44
N GLU A 79 -13.21 -0.13 -4.68
CA GLU A 79 -14.35 0.50 -4.04
C GLU A 79 -14.31 0.40 -2.51
N GLY A 80 -14.88 1.40 -1.85
CA GLY A 80 -15.04 1.42 -0.39
C GLY A 80 -13.72 1.29 0.37
N ASN A 81 -12.64 1.93 -0.11
CA ASN A 81 -11.29 1.87 0.48
C ASN A 81 -10.65 0.47 0.50
N SER A 82 -11.13 -0.45 -0.34
CA SER A 82 -10.50 -1.76 -0.51
C SER A 82 -9.11 -1.58 -1.13
N VAL A 83 -8.12 -2.33 -0.64
CA VAL A 83 -6.75 -2.31 -1.16
C VAL A 83 -6.33 -3.72 -1.52
N THR A 84 -5.55 -3.83 -2.59
CA THR A 84 -4.81 -5.05 -2.90
C THR A 84 -3.38 -4.68 -3.19
N PHE A 85 -2.41 -5.37 -2.59
CA PHE A 85 -1.02 -5.31 -3.02
C PHE A 85 -0.47 -6.71 -3.22
N SER A 86 0.34 -6.87 -4.26
CA SER A 86 0.82 -8.17 -4.71
C SER A 86 2.18 -8.09 -5.38
N GLY A 87 2.94 -9.17 -5.35
CA GLY A 87 4.28 -9.21 -5.91
C GLY A 87 4.98 -10.52 -5.63
N ALA A 88 6.05 -10.78 -6.37
CA ALA A 88 6.89 -11.93 -6.15
C ALA A 88 7.66 -11.78 -4.82
N VAL A 89 7.80 -12.85 -4.06
CA VAL A 89 8.60 -12.90 -2.83
C VAL A 89 9.28 -14.26 -2.74
N GLU A 90 10.41 -14.30 -2.05
CA GLU A 90 11.14 -15.55 -1.77
C GLU A 90 11.38 -15.65 -0.27
N PHE A 91 10.65 -16.53 0.42
CA PHE A 91 10.84 -16.74 1.86
C PHE A 91 11.88 -17.83 2.12
N PRO A 92 12.76 -17.69 3.13
CA PRO A 92 13.73 -18.73 3.44
C PRO A 92 13.03 -19.99 3.96
N ILE A 93 13.46 -21.15 3.46
CA ILE A 93 13.06 -22.47 3.95
C ILE A 93 14.23 -23.03 4.76
N GLY A 94 14.30 -22.69 6.05
CA GLY A 94 15.40 -23.11 6.92
C GLY A 94 16.78 -22.90 6.28
N ASN A 95 17.55 -23.99 6.17
CA ASN A 95 18.90 -24.00 5.59
C ASN A 95 18.97 -24.65 4.20
N VAL A 96 17.85 -24.85 3.50
CA VAL A 96 17.86 -25.51 2.18
C VAL A 96 17.70 -24.56 1.00
N GLY A 97 17.20 -23.35 1.22
CA GLY A 97 17.09 -22.33 0.18
C GLY A 97 15.98 -21.33 0.44
N ARG A 98 15.38 -20.83 -0.63
CA ARG A 98 14.21 -19.94 -0.60
C ARG A 98 13.06 -20.52 -1.41
N ASP A 99 11.85 -20.29 -0.93
CA ASP A 99 10.60 -20.66 -1.61
C ASP A 99 10.07 -19.46 -2.42
N PRO A 100 10.09 -19.51 -3.77
CA PRO A 100 9.53 -18.46 -4.58
C PRO A 100 8.00 -18.54 -4.60
N GLY A 101 7.34 -17.40 -4.42
CA GLY A 101 5.89 -17.31 -4.45
C GLY A 101 5.39 -15.93 -4.86
N THR A 102 4.08 -15.82 -5.04
CA THR A 102 3.40 -14.52 -5.17
C THR A 102 2.61 -14.25 -3.92
N LEU A 103 2.95 -13.16 -3.24
CA LEU A 103 2.21 -12.69 -2.10
C LEU A 103 1.06 -11.81 -2.57
N VAL A 104 -0.13 -12.01 -1.99
CA VAL A 104 -1.32 -11.22 -2.29
C VAL A 104 -1.97 -10.84 -0.98
N PHE A 105 -2.01 -9.54 -0.69
CA PHE A 105 -2.74 -8.99 0.43
C PHE A 105 -3.97 -8.28 -0.08
N LYS A 106 -5.10 -8.58 0.53
CA LYS A 106 -6.38 -7.90 0.30
C LYS A 106 -6.87 -7.38 1.64
N GLY A 107 -7.27 -6.12 1.68
CA GLY A 107 -7.75 -5.48 2.89
C GLY A 107 -8.63 -4.28 2.56
N LYS A 108 -9.00 -3.55 3.60
CA LYS A 108 -9.73 -2.29 3.48
C LYS A 108 -9.19 -1.35 4.54
N PHE A 109 -8.93 -0.10 4.16
CA PHE A 109 -8.55 0.90 5.14
C PHE A 109 -9.74 1.32 5.97
N GLU A 110 -9.54 1.37 7.29
CA GLU A 110 -10.47 1.99 8.21
C GLU A 110 -10.30 3.51 8.13
N THR A 111 -11.42 4.22 8.04
CA THR A 111 -11.44 5.66 8.22
C THR A 111 -11.67 5.92 9.70
N ALA A 112 -10.90 6.84 10.29
CA ALA A 112 -11.18 7.30 11.65
C ALA A 112 -12.64 7.76 11.74
N SER A 113 -13.34 7.25 12.75
CA SER A 113 -14.74 7.60 13.06
C SER A 113 -14.82 8.96 13.73
#